data_AF-A0A1X7URL9-F1
#
_entry.id   AF-A0A1X7URL9-F1
#
_cell.length_a   1.000
_cell.length_b   1.000
_cell.length_c   1.000
_cell.angle_alpha   90.00
_cell.angle_beta   90.00
_cell.angle_gamma   90.00
#
_symmetry.space_group_name_H-M   'P 1'
#
loop_
_entity.id
_entity.type
_entity.pdbx_description
1 polymer ?
#
loop_
_entity_poly.entity_id
_entity_poly.type
_entity_poly.pdbx_seq_one_letter_code
_entity_poly.pdbx_strand_id
1 'polypeptide(L)'
;MSSSGSLQRTRWTKAMNVAAMECYYLSNPVDNNGRSVRGYRKRMYESWKVRGGDLGISEQRLCDQVRAIRKNGWLSQVEIEKIRRKVTEDVGEESRNSVDRSVSVEESGSVSLEEEGLFIDVVDGPSEVKSLCEEIVKVHDELGDGSEKYKFAFKTVDRKKLSKETSRVNEALTYIRTNTISETNSLVYAVSVFIARKLGLKNQLVPNGDGRKKREQPCWKRRLEWQIIVLRRNISILDQKLKGALKNEWKYRDFVRRLGIKKKGVKAVMEELKQRLNAKAMKVKRYEQRIKQH
;
A
#
# COMPACT_ATOMS: atom_id res chain seq x y z
N MET A 1 -3.44 -41.30 8.19
CA MET A 1 -2.25 -40.53 8.57
C MET A 1 -1.84 -39.69 7.38
N SER A 2 -2.22 -38.41 7.34
CA SER A 2 -1.87 -37.52 6.24
C SER A 2 -1.00 -36.40 6.80
N SER A 3 0.32 -36.58 6.71
CA SER A 3 1.30 -35.58 7.11
C SER A 3 1.18 -34.36 6.21
N SER A 4 0.63 -33.28 6.76
CA SER A 4 0.72 -31.94 6.20
C SER A 4 2.17 -31.48 6.28
N GLY A 5 2.93 -31.80 5.23
CA GLY A 5 4.27 -31.26 5.01
C GLY A 5 4.19 -29.75 4.93
N SER A 6 4.65 -29.08 5.99
CA SER A 6 4.87 -27.64 5.94
C SER A 6 5.86 -27.35 4.83
N LEU A 7 5.40 -26.70 3.76
CA LEU A 7 6.27 -26.16 2.71
C LEU A 7 7.25 -25.20 3.38
N GLN A 8 8.47 -25.69 3.64
CA GLN A 8 9.54 -24.84 4.13
C GLN A 8 9.66 -23.68 3.15
N ARG A 9 9.63 -22.44 3.67
CA ARG A 9 9.83 -21.25 2.83
C ARG A 9 11.18 -21.40 2.12
N THR A 10 11.16 -21.63 0.81
CA THR A 10 12.35 -21.71 -0.03
C THR A 10 13.23 -20.49 0.26
N ARG A 11 14.44 -20.74 0.78
CA ARG A 11 15.43 -19.68 1.02
C ARG A 11 16.07 -19.37 -0.32
N TRP A 12 15.89 -18.14 -0.80
CA TRP A 12 16.53 -17.67 -2.01
C TRP A 12 18.04 -17.56 -1.81
N THR A 13 18.81 -18.31 -2.60
CA THR A 13 20.27 -18.22 -2.62
C THR A 13 20.74 -17.14 -3.60
N LYS A 14 22.00 -16.73 -3.48
CA LYS A 14 22.60 -15.76 -4.42
C LYS A 14 22.53 -16.26 -5.88
N ALA A 15 22.77 -17.54 -6.12
CA ALA A 15 22.66 -18.16 -7.44
C ALA A 15 21.23 -18.10 -8.00
N MET A 16 20.21 -18.38 -7.17
CA MET A 16 18.81 -18.25 -7.58
C MET A 16 18.43 -16.80 -7.92
N ASN A 17 18.99 -15.83 -7.19
CA ASN A 17 18.77 -14.41 -7.48
C ASN A 17 19.40 -13.99 -8.83
N VAL A 18 20.59 -14.49 -9.14
CA VAL A 18 21.24 -14.27 -10.45
C VAL A 18 20.38 -14.86 -11.57
N ALA A 19 19.96 -16.12 -11.45
CA ALA A 19 19.11 -16.76 -12.44
C ALA A 19 17.75 -16.05 -12.62
N ALA A 20 17.15 -15.54 -11.54
CA ALA A 20 15.89 -14.80 -11.59
C ALA A 20 16.06 -13.46 -12.33
N MET A 21 17.20 -12.79 -12.13
CA MET A 21 17.53 -11.56 -12.85
C MET A 21 17.85 -11.81 -14.32
N GLU A 22 18.52 -12.90 -14.67
CA GLU A 22 18.74 -13.29 -16.08
C GLU A 22 17.40 -13.51 -16.79
N CYS A 23 16.46 -14.24 -16.18
CA CYS A 23 15.12 -14.44 -16.73
C CYS A 23 14.34 -13.12 -16.85
N TYR A 24 14.53 -12.20 -15.90
CA TYR A 24 13.92 -10.87 -15.97
C TYR A 24 14.42 -10.09 -17.20
N TYR A 25 15.72 -10.07 -17.47
CA TYR A 25 16.25 -9.36 -18.64
C TYR A 25 15.87 -10.03 -19.96
N LEU A 26 15.86 -11.38 -20.01
CA LEU A 26 15.36 -12.13 -21.17
C LEU A 26 13.89 -11.82 -21.50
N SER A 27 13.08 -11.50 -20.50
CA SER A 27 11.65 -11.27 -20.70
C SER A 27 11.32 -9.93 -21.39
N ASN A 28 12.33 -9.11 -21.70
CA ASN A 28 12.22 -7.74 -22.21
C ASN A 28 11.14 -6.96 -21.44
N PRO A 29 11.42 -6.65 -20.16
CA PRO A 29 10.42 -6.13 -19.25
C PRO A 29 10.12 -4.65 -19.48
N VAL A 30 10.97 -3.95 -20.22
CA VAL A 30 10.91 -2.52 -20.47
C VAL A 30 11.12 -2.26 -21.97
N ASP A 31 10.30 -1.39 -22.57
CA ASP A 31 10.46 -0.96 -23.96
C ASP A 31 11.56 0.11 -24.11
N ASN A 32 11.82 0.52 -25.36
CA ASN A 32 12.80 1.57 -25.69
C ASN A 32 12.50 2.92 -25.00
N ASN A 33 11.26 3.11 -24.54
CA ASN A 33 10.78 4.34 -23.91
C ASN A 33 10.71 4.22 -22.37
N GLY A 34 11.23 3.14 -21.79
CA GLY A 34 11.28 2.96 -20.34
C GLY A 34 9.97 2.45 -19.71
N ARG A 35 8.95 2.10 -20.50
CA ARG A 35 7.65 1.59 -20.01
C ARG A 35 7.65 0.08 -19.90
N SER A 36 6.93 -0.45 -18.90
CA SER A 36 6.83 -1.89 -18.69
C SER A 36 6.01 -2.56 -19.79
N VAL A 37 6.58 -3.55 -20.48
CA VAL A 37 5.90 -4.28 -21.57
C VAL A 37 4.89 -5.25 -20.99
N ARG A 38 3.64 -5.23 -21.47
CA ARG A 38 2.60 -6.16 -21.02
C ARG A 38 3.03 -7.63 -21.28
N GLY A 39 2.78 -8.50 -20.31
CA GLY A 39 3.07 -9.94 -20.43
C GLY A 39 4.51 -10.36 -20.13
N TYR A 40 5.44 -9.44 -19.78
CA TYR A 40 6.82 -9.80 -19.43
C TYR A 40 6.90 -10.81 -18.29
N ARG A 41 5.94 -10.73 -17.36
CA ARG A 41 5.88 -11.60 -16.19
C ARG A 41 5.68 -13.07 -16.55
N LYS A 42 4.84 -13.33 -17.55
CA LYS A 42 4.59 -14.67 -18.09
C LYS A 42 5.82 -15.19 -18.83
N ARG A 43 6.42 -14.36 -19.70
CA ARG A 43 7.67 -14.70 -20.43
C ARG A 43 8.83 -15.01 -19.46
N MET A 44 8.98 -14.20 -18.41
CA MET A 44 9.99 -14.41 -17.36
C MET A 44 9.80 -15.76 -16.66
N TYR A 45 8.55 -16.16 -16.39
CA TYR A 45 8.24 -17.44 -15.77
C TYR A 45 8.46 -18.63 -16.71
N GLU A 46 8.19 -18.47 -18.01
CA GLU A 46 8.50 -19.46 -19.03
C GLU A 46 10.02 -19.66 -19.15
N SER A 47 10.82 -18.59 -19.22
CA SER A 47 12.28 -18.69 -19.21
C SER A 47 12.83 -19.34 -17.94
N TRP A 48 12.19 -19.09 -16.79
CA TRP A 48 12.54 -19.72 -15.51
C TRP A 48 12.31 -21.24 -15.51
N LYS A 49 11.20 -21.70 -16.11
CA LYS A 49 10.91 -23.13 -16.26
C LYS A 49 11.91 -23.84 -17.17
N VAL A 50 12.20 -23.25 -18.33
CA VAL A 50 13.14 -23.83 -19.31
C VAL A 50 14.53 -24.02 -18.71
N ARG A 51 14.96 -23.10 -17.83
CA ARG A 51 16.27 -23.14 -17.16
C ARG A 51 16.33 -24.07 -15.93
N GLY A 52 15.31 -24.89 -15.70
CA GLY A 52 15.27 -25.85 -14.59
C GLY A 52 15.03 -25.21 -13.21
N GLY A 53 14.39 -24.04 -13.17
CA GLY A 53 14.01 -23.39 -11.93
C GLY A 53 12.96 -24.19 -11.14
N ASP A 54 12.96 -24.04 -9.82
CA ASP A 54 12.04 -24.75 -8.91
C ASP A 54 10.56 -24.51 -9.30
N LEU A 55 9.86 -25.58 -9.65
CA LEU A 55 8.46 -25.60 -10.08
C LEU A 55 7.49 -25.21 -8.95
N GLY A 56 7.95 -25.17 -7.69
CA GLY A 56 7.18 -24.70 -6.53
C GLY A 56 7.02 -23.16 -6.44
N ILE A 57 7.65 -22.40 -7.33
CA ILE A 57 7.60 -20.94 -7.34
C ILE A 57 6.50 -20.48 -8.31
N SER A 58 5.56 -19.65 -7.85
CA SER A 58 4.55 -19.03 -8.71
C SER A 58 5.12 -17.82 -9.46
N GLU A 59 4.52 -17.50 -10.61
CA GLU A 59 4.85 -16.32 -11.43
C GLU A 59 4.91 -15.03 -10.58
N GLN A 60 3.94 -14.86 -9.68
CA GLN A 60 3.88 -13.74 -8.74
C GLN A 60 5.11 -13.71 -7.82
N ARG A 61 5.49 -14.84 -7.22
CA ARG A 61 6.62 -14.91 -6.28
C ARG A 61 7.95 -14.63 -6.96
N LEU A 62 8.14 -15.09 -8.20
CA LEU A 62 9.33 -14.80 -8.99
C LEU A 62 9.45 -13.29 -9.27
N CYS A 63 8.35 -12.64 -9.64
CA CYS A 63 8.31 -11.19 -9.88
C CYS A 63 8.58 -10.38 -8.61
N ASP A 64 7.98 -10.77 -7.49
CA ASP A 64 8.20 -10.09 -6.20
C ASP A 64 9.64 -10.27 -5.71
N GLN A 65 10.28 -11.42 -5.99
CA GLN A 65 11.69 -11.62 -5.71
C GLN A 65 12.59 -10.70 -6.54
N VAL A 66 12.36 -10.58 -7.84
CA VAL A 66 13.11 -9.66 -8.71
C VAL A 66 12.98 -8.21 -8.25
N ARG A 67 11.78 -7.80 -7.83
CA ARG A 67 11.56 -6.48 -7.23
C ARG A 67 12.35 -6.30 -5.93
N ALA A 68 12.38 -7.32 -5.08
CA ALA A 68 13.14 -7.29 -3.83
C ALA A 68 14.66 -7.18 -4.08
N ILE A 69 15.19 -7.90 -5.08
CA ILE A 69 16.60 -7.81 -5.50
C ILE A 69 16.93 -6.38 -5.92
N ARG A 70 16.11 -5.77 -6.80
CA ARG A 70 16.31 -4.40 -7.29
C ARG A 70 16.18 -3.35 -6.18
N LYS A 71 15.20 -3.50 -5.29
CA LYS A 71 14.93 -2.52 -4.21
C LYS A 71 15.95 -2.57 -3.09
N ASN A 72 16.42 -3.77 -2.73
CA ASN A 72 17.29 -3.97 -1.57
C ASN A 72 18.77 -4.09 -1.95
N GLY A 73 19.12 -4.02 -3.25
CA GLY A 73 20.50 -4.09 -3.72
C GLY A 73 21.18 -5.42 -3.41
N TRP A 74 20.45 -6.54 -3.49
CA TRP A 74 20.99 -7.88 -3.20
C TRP A 74 22.00 -8.37 -4.24
N LEU A 75 22.07 -7.69 -5.37
CA LEU A 75 23.13 -7.80 -6.37
C LEU A 75 23.71 -6.40 -6.59
N SER A 76 25.03 -6.32 -6.70
CA SER A 76 25.73 -5.08 -7.01
C SER A 76 25.44 -4.63 -8.44
N GLN A 77 25.57 -3.33 -8.72
CA GLN A 77 25.36 -2.78 -10.05
C GLN A 77 26.25 -3.46 -11.11
N VAL A 78 27.48 -3.80 -10.75
CA VAL A 78 28.44 -4.52 -11.61
C VAL A 78 27.96 -5.94 -11.94
N GLU A 79 27.38 -6.66 -10.97
CA GLU A 79 26.80 -7.98 -11.21
C GLU A 79 25.57 -7.90 -12.12
N ILE A 80 24.72 -6.88 -11.93
CA ILE A 80 23.54 -6.65 -12.76
C ILE A 80 23.95 -6.32 -14.21
N GLU A 81 24.98 -5.51 -14.40
CA GLU A 81 25.49 -5.15 -15.73
C GLU A 81 26.14 -6.35 -16.44
N LYS A 82 26.90 -7.18 -15.72
CA LYS A 82 27.42 -8.45 -16.25
C LYS A 82 26.30 -9.38 -16.71
N ILE A 83 25.24 -9.51 -15.91
CA ILE A 83 24.05 -10.28 -16.26
C ILE A 83 23.40 -9.72 -17.53
N ARG A 84 23.23 -8.40 -17.61
CA ARG A 84 22.65 -7.73 -18.79
C ARG A 84 23.48 -7.98 -20.04
N ARG A 85 24.81 -7.85 -19.96
CA ARG A 85 25.73 -8.06 -21.08
C ARG A 85 25.68 -9.51 -21.59
N LYS A 86 25.70 -10.48 -20.68
CA LYS A 86 25.58 -11.90 -20.99
C LYS A 86 24.27 -12.22 -21.73
N VAL A 87 23.14 -11.69 -21.24
CA VAL A 87 21.83 -11.90 -21.88
C VAL A 87 21.76 -11.23 -23.25
N THR A 88 22.37 -10.06 -23.44
CA THR A 88 22.42 -9.40 -24.77
C THR A 88 23.35 -10.11 -25.75
N GLU A 89 24.43 -10.74 -25.28
CA GLU A 89 25.32 -11.56 -26.10
C GLU A 89 24.61 -12.86 -26.55
N ASP A 90 23.88 -13.53 -25.65
CA ASP A 90 23.12 -14.75 -25.96
C ASP A 90 21.95 -14.50 -26.95
N VAL A 91 21.29 -13.33 -26.88
CA VAL A 91 20.19 -12.95 -27.81
C VAL A 91 20.72 -12.51 -29.18
N GLY A 92 21.98 -12.07 -29.26
CA GLY A 92 22.62 -11.65 -30.51
C GLY A 92 22.88 -12.80 -31.49
N GLU A 93 23.02 -14.03 -31.00
CA GLU A 93 23.22 -15.22 -31.85
C GLU A 93 21.89 -15.81 -32.37
N GLU A 94 20.79 -15.71 -31.60
CA GLU A 94 19.46 -16.18 -32.04
C GLU A 94 18.77 -15.23 -33.04
N SER A 95 19.12 -13.94 -33.04
CA SER A 95 18.48 -12.91 -33.88
C SER A 95 18.87 -12.94 -35.38
N ARG A 96 19.79 -13.82 -35.81
CA ARG A 96 20.09 -14.01 -37.25
C ARG A 96 19.05 -14.85 -38.01
N ASN A 97 18.08 -15.47 -37.33
CA ASN A 97 17.19 -16.47 -37.93
C ASN A 97 15.68 -16.15 -37.96
N SER A 98 15.22 -14.93 -37.66
CA SER A 98 13.78 -14.63 -37.80
C SER A 98 13.48 -13.14 -37.97
N VAL A 99 13.71 -12.62 -39.17
CA VAL A 99 13.15 -11.34 -39.63
C VAL A 99 11.99 -11.65 -40.58
N ASP A 100 10.75 -11.43 -40.16
CA ASP A 100 9.77 -10.77 -41.02
C ASP A 100 8.57 -10.24 -40.22
N ARG A 101 8.03 -9.12 -40.73
CA ARG A 101 6.64 -8.65 -40.65
C ARG A 101 6.24 -7.56 -39.64
N SER A 102 6.57 -6.35 -40.10
CA SER A 102 5.67 -5.20 -40.36
C SER A 102 5.04 -4.43 -39.20
N VAL A 103 5.57 -3.20 -39.08
CA VAL A 103 5.03 -1.96 -38.53
C VAL A 103 3.89 -1.44 -39.42
N SER A 104 2.87 -0.81 -38.82
CA SER A 104 2.09 0.24 -39.47
C SER A 104 1.78 1.34 -38.46
N VAL A 105 2.25 2.54 -38.80
CA VAL A 105 2.12 3.84 -38.14
C VAL A 105 1.03 4.60 -38.89
N GLU A 106 0.15 5.28 -38.16
CA GLU A 106 -0.62 6.42 -38.70
C GLU A 106 -0.57 7.55 -37.65
N GLU A 107 0.21 8.58 -38.00
CA GLU A 107 0.03 10.01 -37.67
C GLU A 107 -1.32 10.48 -38.27
N SER A 108 -1.98 11.60 -37.95
CA SER A 108 -1.69 12.85 -37.27
C SER A 108 -3.05 13.58 -37.15
N GLY A 109 -3.19 14.53 -36.23
CA GLY A 109 -4.40 15.37 -36.20
C GLY A 109 -4.38 16.41 -35.08
N SER A 110 -3.75 17.55 -35.34
CA SER A 110 -3.82 18.76 -34.54
C SER A 110 -5.19 19.44 -34.70
N VAL A 111 -5.88 19.76 -33.61
CA VAL A 111 -6.91 20.83 -33.60
C VAL A 111 -6.88 21.58 -32.27
N SER A 112 -7.04 22.90 -32.40
CA SER A 112 -6.85 24.00 -31.48
C SER A 112 -7.79 24.05 -30.27
N LEU A 113 -7.37 24.83 -29.29
CA LEU A 113 -8.04 25.21 -28.05
C LEU A 113 -9.26 26.12 -28.33
N GLU A 114 -10.45 25.66 -27.96
CA GLU A 114 -11.62 26.51 -27.75
C GLU A 114 -12.25 26.11 -26.40
N GLU A 115 -12.44 27.11 -25.54
CA GLU A 115 -13.14 27.00 -24.26
C GLU A 115 -14.63 26.71 -24.53
N GLU A 116 -15.06 25.46 -24.41
CA GLU A 116 -16.48 25.11 -24.49
C GLU A 116 -17.01 24.64 -23.14
N GLY A 117 -18.08 25.30 -22.69
CA GLY A 117 -18.82 24.94 -21.48
C GLY A 117 -19.38 23.52 -21.58
N LEU A 118 -19.38 22.83 -20.44
CA LEU A 118 -19.86 21.46 -20.26
C LEU A 118 -21.30 21.29 -20.77
N PHE A 119 -21.48 20.52 -21.84
CA PHE A 119 -22.80 20.14 -22.37
C PHE A 119 -23.14 18.72 -21.92
N ILE A 120 -24.09 18.58 -20.98
CA ILE A 120 -24.67 17.28 -20.59
C ILE A 120 -26.01 17.13 -21.32
N ASP A 121 -26.03 16.30 -22.37
CA ASP A 121 -27.27 16.00 -23.10
C ASP A 121 -28.05 14.87 -22.41
N VAL A 122 -29.20 15.22 -21.83
CA VAL A 122 -30.18 14.27 -21.29
C VAL A 122 -31.08 13.79 -22.43
N VAL A 123 -31.02 12.50 -22.79
CA VAL A 123 -31.87 11.92 -23.85
C VAL A 123 -33.28 11.61 -23.31
N ASP A 124 -34.29 11.77 -24.17
CA ASP A 124 -35.73 11.68 -23.87
C ASP A 124 -36.17 10.31 -23.28
N GLY A 125 -36.19 10.20 -21.95
CA GLY A 125 -36.77 9.10 -21.16
C GLY A 125 -38.05 9.47 -20.39
N PRO A 126 -38.66 8.52 -19.65
CA PRO A 126 -39.87 8.75 -18.84
C PRO A 126 -39.66 9.87 -17.80
N SER A 127 -40.69 10.70 -17.59
CA SER A 127 -40.65 11.98 -16.84
C SER A 127 -40.00 11.89 -15.45
N GLU A 128 -40.21 10.78 -14.74
CA GLU A 128 -39.66 10.54 -13.39
C GLU A 128 -38.15 10.28 -13.38
N VAL A 129 -37.61 9.72 -14.46
CA VAL A 129 -36.17 9.44 -14.61
C VAL A 129 -35.43 10.70 -15.03
N LYS A 130 -36.05 11.54 -15.88
CA LYS A 130 -35.53 12.86 -16.26
C LYS A 130 -35.34 13.78 -15.06
N SER A 131 -36.34 13.88 -14.18
CA SER A 131 -36.24 14.70 -12.97
C SER A 131 -35.09 14.24 -12.06
N LEU A 132 -34.83 12.93 -11.97
CA LEU A 132 -33.68 12.41 -11.22
C LEU A 132 -32.34 12.71 -11.90
N CYS A 133 -32.28 12.62 -13.24
CA CYS A 133 -31.10 13.02 -14.00
C CYS A 133 -30.80 14.52 -13.81
N GLU A 134 -31.81 15.38 -13.88
CA GLU A 134 -31.69 16.83 -13.62
C GLU A 134 -31.19 17.11 -12.20
N GLU A 135 -31.69 16.39 -11.18
CA GLU A 135 -31.18 16.51 -9.81
C GLU A 135 -29.71 16.10 -9.69
N ILE A 136 -29.28 15.05 -10.41
CA ILE A 136 -27.89 14.57 -10.41
C ILE A 136 -26.96 15.55 -11.12
N VAL A 137 -27.39 16.10 -12.27
CA VAL A 137 -26.63 17.12 -13.02
C VAL A 137 -26.48 18.38 -12.17
N LYS A 138 -27.53 18.82 -11.48
CA LYS A 138 -27.43 19.96 -10.56
C LYS A 138 -26.40 19.72 -9.45
N VAL A 139 -26.37 18.52 -8.87
CA VAL A 139 -25.34 18.16 -7.86
C VAL A 139 -23.94 18.12 -8.48
N HIS A 140 -23.82 17.70 -9.74
CA HIS A 140 -22.55 17.72 -10.47
C HIS A 140 -22.04 19.15 -10.68
N ASP A 141 -22.91 20.07 -11.12
CA ASP A 141 -22.56 21.48 -11.32
C ASP A 141 -22.22 22.20 -10.01
N GLU A 142 -22.94 21.88 -8.92
CA GLU A 142 -22.62 22.36 -7.56
C GLU A 142 -21.23 21.95 -7.06
N LEU A 143 -20.70 20.81 -7.54
CA LEU A 143 -19.41 20.27 -7.09
C LEU A 143 -18.22 20.90 -7.83
N GLY A 144 -18.44 21.48 -9.03
CA GLY A 144 -17.45 22.17 -9.85
C GLY A 144 -16.15 21.39 -10.12
N ASP A 145 -15.12 22.08 -10.60
CA ASP A 145 -13.82 21.49 -10.99
C ASP A 145 -12.87 21.15 -9.81
N GLY A 146 -13.45 20.86 -8.63
CA GLY A 146 -12.86 19.88 -7.72
C GLY A 146 -11.66 20.30 -6.87
N SER A 147 -11.83 21.23 -5.95
CA SER A 147 -10.90 21.42 -4.81
C SER A 147 -11.33 20.67 -3.53
N GLU A 148 -12.62 20.41 -3.36
CA GLU A 148 -13.19 19.86 -2.13
C GLU A 148 -13.87 18.50 -2.36
N LYS A 149 -13.36 17.45 -1.71
CA LYS A 149 -13.97 16.11 -1.77
C LYS A 149 -14.66 15.78 -0.45
N TYR A 150 -15.90 15.32 -0.52
CA TYR A 150 -16.67 14.86 0.62
C TYR A 150 -16.42 13.37 0.86
N LYS A 151 -16.30 12.98 2.12
CA LYS A 151 -16.39 11.59 2.55
C LYS A 151 -17.68 11.36 3.31
N PHE A 152 -18.32 10.23 3.00
CA PHE A 152 -19.56 9.79 3.60
C PHE A 152 -19.39 8.42 4.26
N ALA A 153 -20.00 8.23 5.42
CA ALA A 153 -19.91 6.99 6.19
C ALA A 153 -20.96 5.96 5.75
N PHE A 154 -20.87 5.47 4.50
CA PHE A 154 -21.80 4.46 3.96
C PHE A 154 -21.81 3.14 4.74
N LYS A 155 -20.77 2.85 5.52
CA LYS A 155 -20.67 1.62 6.35
C LYS A 155 -21.79 1.50 7.38
N THR A 156 -22.32 2.62 7.87
CA THR A 156 -23.32 2.66 8.95
C THR A 156 -24.76 2.67 8.43
N VAL A 157 -24.96 2.78 7.12
CA VAL A 157 -26.30 2.84 6.50
C VAL A 157 -26.92 1.46 6.37
N ASP A 158 -28.25 1.40 6.46
CA ASP A 158 -29.03 0.23 6.07
C ASP A 158 -28.78 -0.14 4.60
N ARG A 159 -28.17 -1.31 4.40
CA ARG A 159 -27.78 -1.81 3.08
C ARG A 159 -28.96 -1.99 2.14
N LYS A 160 -30.16 -2.33 2.65
CA LYS A 160 -31.34 -2.52 1.80
C LYS A 160 -31.81 -1.21 1.18
N LYS A 161 -31.85 -0.14 2.00
CA LYS A 161 -32.19 1.22 1.54
C LYS A 161 -31.13 1.75 0.56
N LEU A 162 -29.86 1.59 0.90
CA LEU A 162 -28.76 2.00 0.02
C LEU A 162 -28.82 1.27 -1.33
N SER A 163 -29.06 -0.04 -1.33
CA SER A 163 -29.18 -0.82 -2.57
C SER A 163 -30.34 -0.36 -3.44
N LYS A 164 -31.51 -0.07 -2.84
CA LYS A 164 -32.69 0.42 -3.58
C LYS A 164 -32.42 1.75 -4.28
N GLU A 165 -31.85 2.72 -3.55
CA GLU A 165 -31.52 4.03 -4.11
C GLU A 165 -30.41 3.93 -5.16
N THR A 166 -29.41 3.08 -4.94
CA THR A 166 -28.32 2.86 -5.91
C THR A 166 -28.85 2.25 -7.21
N SER A 167 -29.73 1.24 -7.14
CA SER A 167 -30.35 0.64 -8.33
C SER A 167 -31.15 1.66 -9.14
N ARG A 168 -31.93 2.51 -8.46
CA ARG A 168 -32.73 3.57 -9.10
C ARG A 168 -31.85 4.60 -9.82
N VAL A 169 -30.75 5.03 -9.20
CA VAL A 169 -29.81 5.95 -9.84
C VAL A 169 -29.03 5.27 -10.97
N ASN A 170 -28.68 3.99 -10.83
CA ASN A 170 -27.99 3.25 -11.88
C ASN A 170 -28.83 3.11 -13.15
N GLU A 171 -30.16 3.01 -13.03
CA GLU A 171 -31.09 3.08 -14.16
C GLU A 171 -31.08 4.47 -14.81
N ALA A 172 -31.15 5.53 -14.00
CA ALA A 172 -31.08 6.92 -14.49
C ALA A 172 -29.75 7.25 -15.20
N LEU A 173 -28.63 6.73 -14.70
CA LEU A 173 -27.30 6.91 -15.29
C LEU A 173 -27.19 6.37 -16.72
N THR A 174 -28.01 5.39 -17.12
CA THR A 174 -27.99 4.86 -18.49
C THR A 174 -28.40 5.89 -19.54
N TYR A 175 -29.12 6.94 -19.12
CA TYR A 175 -29.60 8.02 -19.99
C TYR A 175 -28.65 9.22 -20.05
N ILE A 176 -27.60 9.25 -19.21
CA ILE A 176 -26.62 10.33 -19.18
C ILE A 176 -25.43 9.93 -20.04
N ARG A 177 -25.17 10.70 -21.11
CA ARG A 177 -23.97 10.52 -21.94
C ARG A 177 -22.81 11.30 -21.33
N THR A 178 -21.65 10.66 -21.26
CA THR A 178 -20.38 11.28 -20.86
C THR A 178 -19.36 11.07 -21.97
N ASN A 179 -18.61 12.11 -22.33
CA ASN A 179 -17.69 12.09 -23.47
C ASN A 179 -16.26 11.72 -23.05
N THR A 180 -15.90 11.99 -21.78
CA THR A 180 -14.57 11.66 -21.23
C THR A 180 -14.63 10.79 -19.97
N ILE A 181 -13.55 10.03 -19.72
CA ILE A 181 -13.40 9.21 -18.50
C ILE A 181 -13.38 10.10 -17.24
N SER A 182 -12.84 11.31 -17.35
CA SER A 182 -12.83 12.29 -16.26
C SER A 182 -14.24 12.75 -15.90
N GLU A 183 -15.06 13.09 -16.89
CA GLU A 183 -16.48 13.41 -16.70
C GLU A 183 -17.24 12.23 -16.08
N THR A 184 -17.02 11.00 -16.57
CA THR A 184 -17.65 9.82 -15.97
C THR A 184 -17.28 9.68 -14.49
N ASN A 185 -16.01 9.91 -14.13
CA ASN A 185 -15.57 9.84 -12.73
C ASN A 185 -16.18 10.94 -11.87
N SER A 186 -16.29 12.17 -12.39
CA SER A 186 -16.94 13.29 -11.72
C SER A 186 -18.44 13.03 -11.52
N LEU A 187 -19.12 12.50 -12.54
CA LEU A 187 -20.53 12.11 -12.49
C LEU A 187 -20.79 11.00 -11.46
N VAL A 188 -19.98 9.93 -11.48
CA VAL A 188 -20.08 8.83 -10.50
C VAL A 188 -19.88 9.36 -9.07
N TYR A 189 -18.97 10.31 -8.89
CA TYR A 189 -18.76 10.96 -7.61
C TYR A 189 -19.96 11.84 -7.20
N ALA A 190 -20.51 12.64 -8.11
CA ALA A 190 -21.72 13.45 -7.89
C ALA A 190 -22.92 12.58 -7.49
N VAL A 191 -23.09 11.43 -8.15
CA VAL A 191 -24.09 10.41 -7.78
C VAL A 191 -23.90 9.91 -6.36
N SER A 192 -22.66 9.64 -5.95
CA SER A 192 -22.39 9.21 -4.57
C SER A 192 -22.77 10.28 -3.54
N VAL A 193 -22.55 11.56 -3.86
CA VAL A 193 -22.95 12.71 -3.03
C VAL A 193 -24.48 12.81 -2.97
N PHE A 194 -25.15 12.68 -4.11
CA PHE A 194 -26.61 12.70 -4.21
C PHE A 194 -27.27 11.62 -3.35
N ILE A 195 -26.80 10.36 -3.49
CA ILE A 195 -27.29 9.22 -2.69
C ILE A 195 -27.04 9.47 -1.20
N ALA A 196 -25.88 10.02 -0.83
CA ALA A 196 -25.58 10.35 0.55
C ALA A 196 -26.51 11.42 1.12
N ARG A 197 -26.85 12.46 0.35
CA ARG A 197 -27.83 13.50 0.73
C ARG A 197 -29.23 12.89 0.93
N LYS A 198 -29.71 12.06 0.00
CA LYS A 198 -31.01 11.37 0.12
C LYS A 198 -31.09 10.46 1.37
N LEU A 199 -29.96 9.87 1.77
CA LEU A 199 -29.88 9.02 2.97
C LEU A 199 -29.62 9.80 4.27
N GLY A 200 -29.54 11.13 4.22
CA GLY A 200 -29.31 11.97 5.40
C GLY A 200 -27.92 11.81 6.02
N LEU A 201 -26.91 11.38 5.24
CA LEU A 201 -25.55 11.22 5.74
C LEU A 201 -24.87 12.58 5.91
N LYS A 202 -24.29 12.80 7.10
CA LYS A 202 -23.45 13.98 7.36
C LYS A 202 -22.19 13.91 6.48
N ASN A 203 -21.94 14.96 5.71
CA ASN A 203 -20.74 15.12 4.90
C ASN A 203 -19.55 15.52 5.80
N GLN A 204 -18.41 14.89 5.59
CA GLN A 204 -17.13 15.40 6.08
C GLN A 204 -16.36 15.95 4.89
N LEU A 205 -16.11 17.26 4.89
CA LEU A 205 -15.19 17.90 3.95
C LEU A 205 -13.79 17.31 4.13
N VAL A 206 -13.23 16.79 3.05
CA VAL A 206 -11.84 16.35 2.97
C VAL A 206 -11.16 17.25 1.95
N PRO A 207 -10.28 18.16 2.41
CA PRO A 207 -9.45 18.95 1.51
C PRO A 207 -8.67 18.01 0.58
N ASN A 208 -8.50 18.39 -0.69
CA ASN A 208 -7.65 17.65 -1.63
C ASN A 208 -6.22 17.56 -1.09
N GLY A 209 -5.92 16.41 -0.55
CA GLY A 209 -4.68 16.10 0.13
C GLY A 209 -4.97 14.90 0.99
N ASP A 210 -4.10 13.89 0.93
CA ASP A 210 -4.20 12.79 1.87
C ASP A 210 -4.41 13.40 3.25
N GLY A 211 -5.55 13.14 3.87
CA GLY A 211 -5.76 13.28 5.31
C GLY A 211 -4.86 12.29 6.04
N ARG A 212 -3.54 12.28 5.73
CA ARG A 212 -2.46 11.75 6.54
C ARG A 212 -2.64 12.45 7.85
N LYS A 213 -3.35 11.78 8.75
CA LYS A 213 -3.40 12.08 10.18
C LYS A 213 -2.01 12.58 10.55
N LYS A 214 -1.91 13.85 10.97
CA LYS A 214 -0.65 14.55 11.29
C LYS A 214 0.37 13.53 11.79
N ARG A 215 1.45 13.30 11.03
CA ARG A 215 2.43 12.18 11.18
C ARG A 215 2.45 11.65 12.60
N GLU A 216 1.53 10.74 12.84
CA GLU A 216 1.16 10.32 14.17
C GLU A 216 2.39 9.56 14.69
N GLN A 217 2.97 9.98 15.83
CA GLN A 217 4.32 9.54 16.28
C GLN A 217 4.65 8.09 15.89
N PRO A 218 5.86 7.79 15.36
CA PRO A 218 6.17 6.46 14.85
C PRO A 218 5.82 5.35 15.83
N CYS A 219 5.31 4.24 15.31
CA CYS A 219 4.86 3.10 16.12
C CYS A 219 5.94 2.59 17.11
N TRP A 220 7.22 2.65 16.70
CA TRP A 220 8.34 2.27 17.56
C TRP A 220 8.56 3.26 18.72
N LYS A 221 8.27 4.56 18.54
CA LYS A 221 8.36 5.56 19.61
C LYS A 221 7.33 5.28 20.68
N ARG A 222 6.05 5.11 20.30
CA ARG A 222 4.96 4.75 21.22
C ARG A 222 5.28 3.48 22.00
N ARG A 223 5.85 2.48 21.32
CA ARG A 223 6.30 1.23 21.94
C ARG A 223 7.37 1.48 23.01
N LEU A 224 8.37 2.31 22.72
CA LEU A 224 9.42 2.62 23.68
C LEU A 224 8.90 3.43 24.87
N GLU A 225 8.01 4.40 24.64
CA GLU A 225 7.36 5.16 25.70
C GLU A 225 6.58 4.24 26.65
N TRP A 226 5.79 3.32 26.11
CA TRP A 226 5.08 2.33 26.91
C TRP A 226 6.06 1.45 27.71
N GLN A 227 7.16 1.01 27.09
CA GLN A 227 8.19 0.26 27.80
C GLN A 227 8.87 1.08 28.91
N ILE A 228 9.07 2.39 28.71
CA ILE A 228 9.60 3.29 29.75
C ILE A 228 8.62 3.39 30.92
N ILE A 229 7.32 3.55 30.65
CA ILE A 229 6.27 3.57 31.69
C ILE A 229 6.29 2.28 32.51
N VAL A 230 6.38 1.12 31.84
CA VAL A 230 6.48 -0.18 32.51
C VAL A 230 7.74 -0.25 33.36
N LEU A 231 8.91 0.15 32.83
CA LEU A 231 10.16 0.14 33.59
C LEU A 231 10.10 1.06 34.82
N ARG A 232 9.52 2.26 34.72
CA ARG A 232 9.30 3.17 35.86
C ARG A 232 8.45 2.54 36.95
N ARG A 233 7.34 1.90 36.55
CA ARG A 233 6.46 1.17 37.48
C ARG A 233 7.22 0.06 38.20
N ASN A 234 8.06 -0.69 37.48
CA ASN A 234 8.83 -1.79 38.06
C ASN A 234 9.88 -1.30 39.06
N ILE A 235 10.60 -0.23 38.72
CA ILE A 235 11.57 0.42 39.62
C ILE A 235 10.86 0.92 40.88
N SER A 236 9.70 1.56 40.74
CA SER A 236 8.91 2.05 41.87
C SER A 236 8.46 0.92 42.82
N ILE A 237 8.05 -0.24 42.28
CA ILE A 237 7.69 -1.42 43.09
C ILE A 237 8.90 -1.93 43.89
N LEU A 238 10.07 -2.01 43.25
CA LEU A 238 11.30 -2.47 43.94
C LEU A 238 11.78 -1.45 44.98
N ASP A 239 11.64 -0.15 44.72
CA ASP A 239 11.96 0.93 45.67
C ASP A 239 11.04 0.88 46.89
N GLN A 240 9.74 0.70 46.69
CA GLN A 240 8.78 0.48 47.79
C GLN A 240 9.10 -0.77 48.59
N LYS A 241 9.55 -1.85 47.94
CA LYS A 241 9.96 -3.07 48.65
C LYS A 241 11.22 -2.85 49.49
N LEU A 242 12.22 -2.15 48.97
CA LEU A 242 13.43 -1.79 49.72
C LEU A 242 13.11 -0.91 50.94
N LYS A 243 12.12 0.00 50.80
CA LYS A 243 11.65 0.87 51.88
C LYS A 243 10.67 0.20 52.85
N GLY A 244 10.31 -1.08 52.64
CA GLY A 244 9.35 -1.79 53.48
C GLY A 244 7.89 -1.34 53.35
N ALA A 245 7.57 -0.44 52.41
CA ALA A 245 6.25 0.19 52.28
C ALA A 245 5.35 -0.47 51.21
N LEU A 246 5.70 -1.67 50.73
CA LEU A 246 4.97 -2.33 49.65
C LEU A 246 3.66 -2.96 50.17
N LYS A 247 2.52 -2.33 49.84
CA LYS A 247 1.19 -2.83 50.24
C LYS A 247 0.77 -4.15 49.58
N ASN A 248 1.28 -4.46 48.38
CA ASN A 248 0.83 -5.59 47.56
C ASN A 248 1.96 -6.59 47.29
N GLU A 249 2.15 -7.53 48.20
CA GLU A 249 3.25 -8.51 48.17
C GLU A 249 3.19 -9.45 46.95
N TRP A 250 2.00 -9.74 46.42
CA TRP A 250 1.83 -10.58 45.23
C TRP A 250 2.48 -9.99 43.97
N LYS A 251 2.49 -8.65 43.83
CA LYS A 251 3.15 -7.95 42.72
C LYS A 251 4.65 -8.21 42.77
N TYR A 252 5.23 -8.23 43.97
CA TYR A 252 6.64 -8.56 44.18
C TYR A 252 6.93 -10.04 43.87
N ARG A 253 6.07 -10.98 44.28
CA ARG A 253 6.25 -12.42 43.98
C ARG A 253 6.31 -12.70 42.48
N ASP A 254 5.44 -12.07 41.69
CA ASP A 254 5.47 -12.19 40.23
C ASP A 254 6.74 -11.56 39.62
N PHE A 255 7.22 -10.44 40.19
CA PHE A 255 8.51 -9.85 39.83
C PHE A 255 9.71 -10.75 40.15
N VAL A 256 9.70 -11.40 41.31
CA VAL A 256 10.77 -12.33 41.74
C VAL A 256 10.90 -13.49 40.77
N ARG A 257 9.78 -14.01 40.26
CA ARG A 257 9.75 -15.09 39.27
C ARG A 257 10.26 -14.62 37.90
N ARG A 258 9.81 -13.46 37.43
CA ARG A 258 10.14 -12.94 36.07
C ARG A 258 11.56 -12.38 35.94
N LEU A 259 12.09 -11.72 36.97
CA LEU A 259 13.40 -11.06 36.94
C LEU A 259 14.52 -11.87 37.62
N GLY A 260 14.23 -13.06 38.14
CA GLY A 260 15.24 -13.90 38.78
C GLY A 260 15.90 -13.24 40.00
N ILE A 261 15.11 -12.47 40.77
CA ILE A 261 15.59 -11.64 41.89
C ILE A 261 16.30 -12.50 42.95
N LYS A 262 15.86 -13.74 43.15
CA LYS A 262 16.51 -14.70 44.08
C LYS A 262 17.98 -14.99 43.73
N LYS A 263 18.35 -14.92 42.44
CA LYS A 263 19.72 -15.22 41.97
C LYS A 263 20.62 -13.98 41.92
N LYS A 264 20.07 -12.82 41.52
CA LYS A 264 20.84 -11.58 41.29
C LYS A 264 20.84 -10.61 42.47
N GLY A 265 19.83 -10.68 43.35
CA GLY A 265 19.60 -9.69 44.40
C GLY A 265 18.81 -8.46 43.94
N VAL A 266 18.02 -7.88 44.86
CA VAL A 266 17.08 -6.76 44.57
C VAL A 266 17.80 -5.53 44.03
N LYS A 267 18.95 -5.16 44.62
CA LYS A 267 19.73 -3.97 44.23
C LYS A 267 20.30 -4.08 42.81
N ALA A 268 20.86 -5.24 42.45
CA ALA A 268 21.41 -5.46 41.10
C ALA A 268 20.31 -5.42 40.03
N VAL A 269 19.16 -6.03 40.29
CA VAL A 269 18.01 -5.97 39.38
C VAL A 269 17.47 -4.55 39.24
N MET A 270 17.45 -3.77 40.32
CA MET A 270 17.06 -2.36 40.26
C MET A 270 18.00 -1.55 39.35
N GLU A 271 19.31 -1.72 39.48
CA GLU A 271 20.28 -1.04 38.60
C GLU A 271 20.15 -1.48 37.13
N GLU A 272 19.93 -2.77 36.86
CA GLU A 272 19.67 -3.27 35.51
C GLU A 272 18.42 -2.60 34.90
N LEU A 273 17.34 -2.44 35.68
CA LEU A 273 16.13 -1.75 35.22
C LEU A 273 16.36 -0.26 34.97
N LYS A 274 17.15 0.42 35.81
CA LYS A 274 17.54 1.83 35.60
C LYS A 274 18.37 2.00 34.32
N GLN A 275 19.34 1.12 34.09
CA GLN A 275 20.15 1.13 32.85
C GLN A 275 19.27 0.91 31.60
N ARG A 276 18.36 -0.06 31.64
CA ARG A 276 17.39 -0.31 30.55
C ARG A 276 16.47 0.88 30.31
N LEU A 277 16.02 1.55 31.38
CA LEU A 277 15.20 2.76 31.29
C LEU A 277 15.96 3.89 30.61
N ASN A 278 17.19 4.15 31.04
CA ASN A 278 18.05 5.19 30.47
C ASN A 278 18.32 4.93 28.99
N ALA A 279 18.68 3.71 28.60
CA ALA A 279 18.93 3.35 27.20
C ALA A 279 17.71 3.62 26.30
N LYS A 280 16.49 3.24 26.75
CA LYS A 280 15.26 3.47 25.99
C LYS A 280 14.86 4.94 25.95
N ALA A 281 14.99 5.66 27.08
CA ALA A 281 14.72 7.08 27.15
C ALA A 281 15.66 7.88 26.24
N MET A 282 16.95 7.54 26.21
CA MET A 282 17.93 8.16 25.32
C MET A 282 17.59 7.94 23.83
N LYS A 283 17.08 6.75 23.47
CA LYS A 283 16.65 6.48 22.09
C LYS A 283 15.48 7.36 21.66
N VAL A 284 14.51 7.61 22.55
CA VAL A 284 13.41 8.55 22.30
C VAL A 284 13.92 9.99 22.23
N LYS A 285 14.76 10.42 23.17
CA LYS A 285 15.34 11.77 23.22
C LYS A 285 16.14 12.12 21.96
N ARG A 286 16.99 11.21 21.46
CA ARG A 286 17.75 11.41 20.20
C ARG A 286 16.85 11.56 18.98
N TYR A 287 15.68 10.94 18.99
CA TYR A 287 14.73 11.09 17.89
C TYR A 287 14.00 12.43 17.98
N GLU A 288 13.59 12.86 19.17
CA GLU A 288 12.98 14.17 19.37
C GLU A 288 13.96 15.31 19.05
N GLN A 289 15.23 15.17 19.41
CA GLN A 289 16.29 16.11 19.04
C GLN A 289 16.45 16.22 17.51
N ARG A 290 16.47 15.09 16.81
CA ARG A 290 16.54 15.08 15.33
C ARG A 290 15.31 15.70 14.67
N ILE A 291 14.12 15.51 15.24
CA ILE A 291 12.92 16.19 14.73
C ILE A 291 13.01 17.69 14.93
N LYS A 292 13.49 18.17 16.09
CA LYS A 292 13.56 19.62 16.37
C LYS A 292 14.59 20.37 15.52
N GLN A 293 15.57 19.68 14.95
CA GLN A 293 16.61 20.26 14.11
C GLN A 293 16.18 20.40 12.63
N HIS A 294 15.06 19.80 12.24
CA HIS A 294 14.51 19.82 10.88
C HIS A 294 13.14 20.49 10.87
#